data_AF-A0A7W1Z3Y9-F1
#
_entry.id   AF-A0A7W1Z3Y9-F1
#
_cell.length_a   1.000
_cell.length_b   1.000
_cell.length_c   1.000
_cell.angle_alpha   90.00
_cell.angle_beta   90.00
_cell.angle_gamma   90.00
#
_symmetry.space_group_name_H-M   'P 1'
#
loop_
_entity.id
_entity.type
_entity.pdbx_description
1 polymer ?
#
loop_
_entity_poly.entity_id
_entity_poly.type
_entity_poly.pdbx_seq_one_letter_code
_entity_poly.pdbx_strand_id
1 'polypeptide(L)'
;ETKVVGLNPKHYNGRSLTAAVIAAHEVGHALQDHEGYSLLKDRTHLIKFAQKAEKAGSYLMLGIPVLAGVTRIPAVGLAVLVVAIGTMSVSAMVHLITLPVEWNASFRRALPILREGGYLAPPDLHGAKRILTAAALTYVASSLFSLVNMWRWIRLVRR
;
A
#
# COMPACT_ATOMS: atom_id res chain seq x y z
N GLU A 1 -18.52 10.47 3.79
CA GLU A 1 -17.98 9.42 2.90
C GLU A 1 -18.87 8.19 3.06
N THR A 2 -19.36 7.60 1.96
CA THR A 2 -20.11 6.33 1.98
C THR A 2 -19.13 5.18 2.12
N LYS A 3 -19.30 4.33 3.14
CA LYS A 3 -18.43 3.17 3.37
C LYS A 3 -18.98 1.97 2.61
N VAL A 4 -18.13 1.31 1.82
CA VAL A 4 -18.48 0.15 1.00
C VAL A 4 -17.36 -0.88 1.03
N VAL A 5 -17.72 -2.16 0.98
CA VAL A 5 -16.79 -3.25 0.69
C VAL A 5 -16.77 -3.44 -0.82
N GLY A 6 -15.65 -3.10 -1.46
CA GLY A 6 -15.50 -3.16 -2.90
C GLY A 6 -14.68 -4.37 -3.33
N LEU A 7 -15.23 -5.21 -4.21
CA LEU A 7 -14.51 -6.33 -4.83
C LEU A 7 -14.40 -6.12 -6.33
N ASN A 8 -13.22 -6.44 -6.88
CA ASN A 8 -13.05 -6.47 -8.34
C ASN A 8 -14.01 -7.53 -8.94
N PRO A 9 -14.65 -7.28 -10.10
CA PRO A 9 -15.56 -8.23 -10.75
C PRO A 9 -15.03 -9.68 -10.85
N LYS A 10 -13.72 -9.87 -11.02
CA LYS A 10 -13.07 -11.19 -11.04
C LYS A 10 -13.23 -11.96 -9.72
N HIS A 11 -13.17 -11.26 -8.59
CA HIS A 11 -13.33 -11.85 -7.27
C HIS A 11 -14.80 -11.86 -6.84
N TYR A 12 -15.56 -10.83 -7.21
CA TYR A 12 -16.99 -10.75 -6.90
C TYR A 12 -17.80 -11.88 -7.57
N ASN A 13 -17.56 -12.15 -8.85
CA ASN A 13 -18.25 -13.22 -9.59
C ASN A 13 -17.48 -14.55 -9.58
N GLY A 14 -16.30 -14.59 -8.96
CA GLY A 14 -15.42 -15.75 -8.96
C GLY A 14 -15.86 -16.82 -7.97
N ARG A 15 -15.74 -18.10 -8.37
CA ARG A 15 -15.97 -19.27 -7.49
C ARG A 15 -14.66 -19.99 -7.19
N SER A 16 -13.67 -19.26 -6.70
CA SER A 16 -12.34 -19.80 -6.39
C SER A 16 -11.95 -19.53 -4.94
N LEU A 17 -10.98 -20.31 -4.44
CA LEU A 17 -10.39 -20.09 -3.11
C LEU A 17 -9.92 -18.64 -2.94
N THR A 18 -9.25 -18.09 -3.95
CA THR A 18 -8.76 -16.70 -3.94
C THR A 18 -9.90 -15.69 -3.83
N ALA A 19 -11.01 -15.90 -4.52
CA ALA A 19 -12.17 -15.01 -4.45
C ALA A 19 -12.77 -14.97 -3.04
N ALA A 20 -12.99 -16.15 -2.44
CA ALA A 20 -13.51 -16.25 -1.07
C ALA A 20 -12.56 -15.63 -0.04
N VAL A 21 -11.25 -15.87 -0.18
CA VAL A 21 -10.23 -15.35 0.74
C VAL A 21 -10.11 -13.82 0.65
N ILE A 22 -10.10 -13.25 -0.55
CA ILE A 22 -10.06 -11.79 -0.73
C ILE A 22 -11.34 -11.15 -0.20
N ALA A 23 -12.51 -11.74 -0.46
CA ALA A 23 -13.77 -11.26 0.10
C ALA A 23 -13.73 -11.22 1.64
N ALA A 24 -13.22 -12.27 2.29
CA ALA A 24 -13.06 -12.30 3.74
C ALA A 24 -12.04 -11.26 4.24
N HIS A 25 -10.97 -10.98 3.48
CA HIS A 25 -9.99 -9.95 3.81
C HIS A 25 -10.62 -8.54 3.77
N GLU A 26 -11.37 -8.22 2.73
CA GLU A 26 -12.06 -6.92 2.61
C GLU A 26 -13.14 -6.74 3.70
N VAL A 27 -13.87 -7.81 4.03
CA VAL A 27 -14.79 -7.81 5.19
C VAL A 27 -14.02 -7.63 6.50
N GLY A 28 -12.79 -8.14 6.60
CA GLY A 28 -11.88 -7.90 7.72
C GLY A 28 -11.59 -6.40 7.92
N HIS A 29 -11.42 -5.63 6.85
CA HIS A 29 -11.29 -4.17 6.95
C HIS A 29 -12.59 -3.49 7.38
N ALA A 30 -13.75 -3.96 6.89
CA ALA A 30 -15.04 -3.44 7.35
C ALA A 30 -15.25 -3.67 8.86
N LEU A 31 -14.82 -4.82 9.38
CA LEU A 31 -14.87 -5.11 10.80
C LEU A 31 -13.85 -4.28 11.61
N GLN A 32 -12.64 -4.03 11.09
CA GLN A 32 -11.72 -3.06 11.69
C GLN A 32 -12.32 -1.67 11.82
N ASP A 33 -13.02 -1.20 10.78
CA ASP A 33 -13.68 0.09 10.77
C ASP A 33 -14.85 0.13 11.77
N HIS A 34 -15.68 -0.92 11.80
CA HIS A 34 -16.78 -1.07 12.75
C HIS A 34 -16.31 -1.05 14.21
N GLU A 35 -15.22 -1.75 14.52
CA GLU A 35 -14.61 -1.79 15.86
C GLU A 35 -13.80 -0.53 16.19
N GLY A 36 -13.66 0.42 15.25
CA GLY A 36 -12.95 1.67 15.47
C GLY A 36 -11.43 1.51 15.60
N TYR A 37 -10.84 0.50 14.97
CA TYR A 37 -9.40 0.21 15.02
C TYR A 37 -8.56 1.43 14.61
N SER A 38 -7.81 2.00 15.57
CA SER A 38 -7.12 3.30 15.42
C SER A 38 -6.16 3.33 14.24
N LEU A 39 -5.37 2.27 14.07
CA LEU A 39 -4.39 2.17 12.98
C LEU A 39 -5.04 2.19 11.58
N LEU A 40 -6.30 1.75 11.44
CA LEU A 40 -7.03 1.88 10.18
C LEU A 40 -7.38 3.36 9.88
N LYS A 41 -7.73 4.13 10.91
CA LYS A 41 -7.99 5.58 10.75
C LYS A 41 -6.69 6.31 10.40
N ASP A 42 -5.61 5.99 11.11
CA ASP A 42 -4.29 6.56 10.86
C ASP A 42 -3.82 6.27 9.43
N ARG A 43 -4.03 5.03 8.95
CA ARG A 43 -3.79 4.64 7.55
C ARG A 43 -4.49 5.58 6.58
N THR A 44 -5.79 5.85 6.77
CA THR A 44 -6.55 6.70 5.85
C THR A 44 -6.00 8.14 5.81
N HIS A 45 -5.62 8.69 6.96
CA HIS A 45 -5.00 10.02 7.03
C HIS A 45 -3.62 10.05 6.37
N LEU A 46 -2.77 9.05 6.65
CA LEU A 46 -1.43 8.93 6.10
C LEU A 46 -1.44 8.76 4.59
N ILE A 47 -2.35 7.94 4.03
CA ILE A 47 -2.48 7.76 2.58
C ILE A 47 -2.90 9.08 1.92
N LYS A 48 -3.89 9.81 2.47
CA LYS A 48 -4.30 11.12 1.93
C LYS A 48 -3.15 12.14 1.94
N PHE A 49 -2.32 12.11 2.98
CA PHE A 49 -1.11 12.94 3.06
C PHE A 49 -0.06 12.53 2.03
N ALA A 50 0.23 11.23 1.93
CA ALA A 50 1.19 10.67 0.99
C ALA A 50 0.83 11.01 -0.47
N GLN A 51 -0.44 10.87 -0.85
CA GLN A 51 -0.92 11.23 -2.19
C GLN A 51 -0.71 12.72 -2.51
N LYS A 52 -0.91 13.62 -1.53
CA LYS A 52 -0.63 15.05 -1.70
C LYS A 52 0.88 15.30 -1.85
N ALA A 53 1.70 14.65 -1.02
CA ALA A 53 3.15 14.76 -1.08
C ALA A 53 3.71 14.23 -2.41
N GLU A 54 3.23 13.08 -2.89
CA GLU A 54 3.60 12.50 -4.19
C GLU A 54 3.17 13.40 -5.35
N LYS A 55 1.98 13.98 -5.31
CA LYS A 55 1.51 14.93 -6.34
C LYS A 55 2.39 16.18 -6.38
N ALA A 56 2.69 16.78 -5.23
CA ALA A 56 3.58 17.93 -5.13
C ALA A 56 5.01 17.59 -5.61
N GLY A 57 5.52 16.43 -5.18
CA GLY A 57 6.79 15.87 -5.62
C GLY A 57 6.88 15.69 -7.14
N SER A 58 5.82 15.15 -7.75
CA SER A 58 5.73 14.95 -9.20
C SER A 58 5.80 16.28 -9.96
N TYR A 59 5.09 17.32 -9.49
CA TYR A 59 5.19 18.65 -10.08
C TYR A 59 6.58 19.26 -9.93
N LEU A 60 7.22 19.10 -8.77
CA LEU A 60 8.58 19.57 -8.54
C LEU A 60 9.57 18.83 -9.45
N MET A 61 9.46 17.51 -9.61
CA MET A 61 10.34 16.73 -10.49
C MET A 61 10.19 17.11 -11.96
N LEU A 62 9.00 17.50 -12.41
CA LEU A 62 8.79 18.03 -13.77
C LEU A 62 9.32 19.46 -13.93
N GLY A 63 9.15 20.32 -12.91
CA GLY A 63 9.52 21.73 -12.98
C GLY A 63 11.02 21.98 -12.84
N ILE A 64 11.74 21.17 -12.05
CA ILE A 64 13.17 21.39 -11.76
C ILE A 64 14.05 21.34 -13.04
N PRO A 65 13.93 20.36 -13.95
CA PRO A 65 14.69 20.35 -15.19
C PRO A 65 14.38 21.54 -16.12
N VAL A 66 13.12 21.98 -16.16
CA VAL A 66 12.70 23.15 -16.98
C VAL A 66 13.31 24.44 -16.43
N LEU A 67 13.21 24.65 -15.12
CA LEU A 67 13.83 25.80 -14.42
C LEU A 67 15.36 25.79 -14.57
N ALA A 68 15.98 24.61 -14.54
CA ALA A 68 17.42 24.45 -14.75
C ALA A 68 17.86 24.88 -16.15
N GLY A 69 17.11 24.47 -17.18
CA GLY A 69 17.38 24.84 -18.56
C GLY A 69 17.28 26.35 -18.81
N VAL A 70 16.38 27.04 -18.09
CA VAL A 70 16.17 28.49 -18.20
C VAL A 70 17.19 29.28 -17.37
N THR A 71 17.49 28.85 -16.14
CA THR A 71 18.28 29.64 -15.18
C THR A 71 19.77 29.26 -15.09
N ARG A 72 20.18 28.13 -15.67
CA ARG A 72 21.56 27.58 -15.62
C ARG A 72 22.13 27.43 -14.20
N ILE A 73 21.27 27.23 -13.19
CA ILE A 73 21.70 27.08 -11.80
C ILE A 73 22.33 25.69 -11.57
N PRO A 74 23.56 25.58 -11.04
CA PRO A 74 24.24 24.29 -10.80
C PRO A 74 23.60 23.40 -9.72
N ALA A 75 22.77 23.97 -8.82
CA ALA A 75 22.19 23.28 -7.66
C ALA A 75 20.97 22.37 -7.97
N VAL A 76 20.58 22.26 -9.24
CA VAL A 76 19.39 21.56 -9.71
C VAL A 76 19.42 20.07 -9.38
N GLY A 77 20.57 19.40 -9.56
CA GLY A 77 20.71 17.96 -9.30
C GLY A 77 20.47 17.58 -7.83
N LEU A 78 20.93 18.42 -6.90
CA LEU A 78 20.71 18.22 -5.46
C LEU A 78 19.23 18.42 -5.10
N ALA A 79 18.56 19.42 -5.69
CA ALA A 79 17.13 19.66 -5.47
C ALA A 79 16.27 18.49 -5.95
N VAL A 80 16.54 17.93 -7.13
CA VAL A 80 15.84 16.72 -7.64
C VAL A 80 16.05 15.55 -6.68
N LEU A 81 17.29 15.34 -6.24
CA LEU A 81 17.62 14.23 -5.34
C LEU A 81 16.88 14.34 -4.00
N VAL A 82 16.83 15.53 -3.39
CA VAL A 82 16.13 15.76 -2.13
C VAL A 82 14.62 15.52 -2.28
N VAL A 83 14.01 16.04 -3.34
CA VAL A 83 12.58 15.84 -3.62
C VAL A 83 12.26 14.36 -3.87
N ALA A 84 13.07 13.68 -4.66
CA ALA A 84 12.91 12.24 -4.94
C ALA A 84 13.04 11.41 -3.66
N ILE A 85 14.11 11.59 -2.88
CA ILE A 85 14.29 10.85 -1.63
C ILE A 85 13.17 11.15 -0.63
N GLY A 86 12.78 12.42 -0.48
CA GLY A 86 11.74 12.83 0.45
C GLY A 86 10.39 12.17 0.15
N THR A 87 9.93 12.26 -1.10
CA THR A 87 8.66 11.67 -1.54
C THR A 87 8.63 10.15 -1.38
N MET A 88 9.72 9.48 -1.73
CA MET A 88 9.82 8.03 -1.64
C MET A 88 9.92 7.53 -0.20
N SER A 89 10.57 8.31 0.68
CA SER A 89 10.63 8.02 2.11
C SER A 89 9.26 8.10 2.77
N VAL A 90 8.45 9.11 2.40
CA VAL A 90 7.06 9.22 2.87
C VAL A 90 6.24 7.98 2.46
N SER A 91 6.32 7.59 1.19
CA SER A 91 5.62 6.41 0.66
C SER A 91 6.03 5.12 1.40
N ALA A 92 7.33 4.87 1.55
CA ALA A 92 7.85 3.70 2.27
C ALA A 92 7.42 3.67 3.74
N MET A 93 7.43 4.82 4.41
CA MET A 93 6.98 4.96 5.80
C MET A 93 5.49 4.65 5.95
N VAL A 94 4.65 5.19 5.06
CA VAL A 94 3.21 4.92 5.05
C VAL A 94 2.95 3.43 4.93
N HIS A 95 3.57 2.76 3.95
CA HIS A 95 3.41 1.32 3.78
C HIS A 95 3.83 0.51 5.03
N LEU A 96 4.93 0.88 5.67
CA LEU A 96 5.40 0.22 6.90
C LEU A 96 4.41 0.40 8.07
N ILE A 97 3.91 1.63 8.28
CA ILE A 97 2.93 1.94 9.34
C ILE A 97 1.61 1.21 9.09
N THR A 98 1.22 1.01 7.83
CA THR A 98 -0.03 0.31 7.48
C THR A 98 0.06 -1.21 7.59
N LEU A 99 1.26 -1.79 7.62
CA LEU A 99 1.45 -3.25 7.65
C LEU A 99 0.69 -3.97 8.78
N PRO A 100 0.65 -3.46 10.03
CA PRO A 100 -0.13 -4.10 11.08
C PRO A 100 -1.64 -4.12 10.81
N VAL A 101 -2.16 -3.17 10.02
CA VAL A 101 -3.59 -3.14 9.62
C VAL A 101 -3.90 -4.33 8.73
N GLU A 102 -3.06 -4.57 7.74
CA GLU A 102 -3.22 -5.65 6.76
C GLU A 102 -3.06 -7.03 7.41
N TRP A 103 -2.06 -7.18 8.28
CA TRP A 103 -1.86 -8.41 9.04
C TRP A 103 -3.05 -8.74 9.94
N ASN A 104 -3.60 -7.71 10.58
CA ASN A 104 -4.72 -7.82 11.48
C ASN A 104 -6.05 -8.09 10.74
N ALA A 105 -6.26 -7.52 9.55
CA ALA A 105 -7.37 -7.87 8.66
C ALA A 105 -7.26 -9.34 8.20
N SER A 106 -6.09 -9.76 7.75
CA SER A 106 -5.84 -11.12 7.25
C SER A 106 -5.98 -12.20 8.33
N PHE A 107 -5.25 -12.10 9.43
CA PHE A 107 -5.12 -13.24 10.35
C PHE A 107 -6.00 -13.17 11.59
N ARG A 108 -6.38 -11.97 12.04
CA ARG A 108 -7.27 -11.83 13.21
C ARG A 108 -8.74 -11.74 12.85
N ARG A 109 -9.09 -11.53 11.57
CA ARG A 109 -10.49 -11.41 11.13
C ARG A 109 -10.81 -12.35 9.99
N ALA A 110 -10.15 -12.20 8.84
CA ALA A 110 -10.48 -13.00 7.66
C ALA A 110 -10.27 -14.51 7.88
N LEU A 111 -9.15 -14.92 8.47
CA LEU A 111 -8.89 -16.34 8.74
C LEU A 111 -9.92 -16.98 9.70
N PRO A 112 -10.26 -16.37 10.86
CA PRO A 112 -11.37 -16.83 11.69
C PRO A 112 -12.70 -16.91 10.92
N ILE A 113 -13.08 -15.87 10.16
CA ILE A 113 -14.31 -15.86 9.36
C ILE A 113 -14.35 -17.09 8.43
N LEU A 114 -13.26 -17.35 7.69
CA LEU A 114 -13.17 -18.46 6.76
C LEU A 114 -13.23 -19.83 7.45
N ARG A 115 -12.58 -19.96 8.62
CA ARG A 115 -12.48 -21.22 9.37
C ARG A 115 -13.76 -21.55 10.13
N GLU A 116 -14.28 -20.60 10.90
CA GLU A 116 -15.43 -20.77 11.80
C GLU A 116 -16.75 -20.70 11.04
N GLY A 117 -16.82 -19.87 10.00
CA GLY A 117 -17.99 -19.80 9.12
C GLY A 117 -18.17 -20.99 8.19
N GLY A 118 -17.24 -21.96 8.19
CA GLY A 118 -17.32 -23.15 7.34
C GLY A 118 -17.29 -22.84 5.83
N TYR A 119 -16.76 -21.67 5.45
CA TYR A 119 -16.73 -21.23 4.04
C TYR A 119 -15.73 -22.00 3.19
N LEU A 120 -14.75 -22.66 3.81
CA LEU A 120 -13.70 -23.42 3.14
C LEU A 120 -13.63 -24.85 3.66
N ALA A 121 -13.31 -25.79 2.77
CA ALA A 121 -12.99 -27.15 3.17
C ALA A 121 -11.68 -27.17 4.00
N PRO A 122 -11.51 -28.11 4.95
CA PRO A 122 -10.30 -28.19 5.77
C PRO A 122 -8.97 -28.21 4.99
N PRO A 123 -8.85 -28.90 3.83
CA PRO A 123 -7.63 -28.87 3.03
C PRO A 123 -7.30 -27.48 2.45
N ASP A 124 -8.32 -26.67 2.15
CA ASP A 124 -8.16 -25.35 1.53
C ASP A 124 -7.68 -24.28 2.51
N LEU A 125 -7.80 -24.52 3.83
CA LEU A 125 -7.33 -23.59 4.86
C LEU A 125 -5.83 -23.31 4.77
N HIS A 126 -5.03 -24.29 4.32
CA HIS A 126 -3.60 -24.06 4.10
C HIS A 126 -3.36 -23.09 2.94
N GLY A 127 -4.10 -23.27 1.83
CA GLY A 127 -4.06 -22.35 0.69
C GLY A 127 -4.55 -20.95 1.06
N ALA A 128 -5.63 -20.85 1.84
CA ALA A 128 -6.15 -19.59 2.35
C ALA A 128 -5.12 -18.82 3.17
N LYS A 129 -4.42 -19.49 4.10
CA LYS A 129 -3.34 -18.86 4.87
C LYS A 129 -2.25 -18.29 3.96
N ARG A 130 -1.82 -19.02 2.92
CA ARG A 130 -0.82 -18.53 1.96
C ARG A 130 -1.30 -17.27 1.22
N ILE A 131 -2.54 -17.26 0.77
CA ILE A 131 -3.14 -16.11 0.07
C ILE A 131 -3.25 -14.91 1.03
N LEU A 132 -3.69 -15.12 2.26
CA LEU A 132 -3.77 -14.08 3.29
C LEU A 132 -2.39 -13.52 3.66
N THR A 133 -1.35 -14.37 3.72
CA THR A 133 0.04 -13.94 3.89
C THR A 133 0.47 -13.06 2.71
N ALA A 134 0.18 -13.49 1.47
CA ALA A 134 0.54 -12.72 0.29
C ALA A 134 -0.16 -11.35 0.26
N ALA A 135 -1.44 -11.29 0.62
CA ALA A 135 -2.17 -10.04 0.76
C ALA A 135 -1.51 -9.12 1.80
N ALA A 136 -1.24 -9.63 3.00
CA ALA A 136 -0.59 -8.85 4.06
C ALA A 136 0.82 -8.36 3.71
N LEU A 137 1.59 -9.15 2.95
CA LEU A 137 2.95 -8.80 2.52
C LEU A 137 2.99 -7.84 1.31
N THR A 138 1.86 -7.55 0.66
CA THR A 138 1.83 -6.63 -0.49
C THR A 138 2.37 -5.24 -0.14
N TYR A 139 2.16 -4.80 1.10
CA TYR A 139 2.69 -3.53 1.59
C TYR A 139 4.19 -3.58 1.86
N VAL A 140 4.70 -4.71 2.36
CA VAL A 140 6.15 -4.93 2.50
C VAL A 140 6.82 -4.88 1.13
N ALA A 141 6.25 -5.57 0.15
CA ALA A 141 6.75 -5.55 -1.22
C ALA A 141 6.75 -4.12 -1.81
N SER A 142 5.69 -3.34 -1.54
CA SER A 142 5.58 -1.94 -1.97
C SER A 142 6.66 -1.06 -1.31
N SER A 143 6.89 -1.20 0.00
CA SER A 143 7.99 -0.50 0.70
C SER A 143 9.35 -0.83 0.10
N LEU A 144 9.64 -2.11 -0.15
CA LEU A 144 10.91 -2.55 -0.73
C LEU A 144 11.09 -2.00 -2.15
N PHE A 145 10.03 -1.99 -2.95
CA PHE A 145 10.07 -1.42 -4.29
C PHE A 145 10.38 0.08 -4.26
N SER A 146 9.80 0.83 -3.32
CA SER A 146 10.14 2.24 -3.11
C SER A 146 11.62 2.43 -2.76
N LEU A 147 12.21 1.57 -1.92
CA LEU A 147 13.65 1.63 -1.61
C LEU A 147 14.53 1.34 -2.84
N VAL A 148 14.17 0.36 -3.67
CA VAL A 148 14.89 0.05 -4.91
C VAL A 148 14.84 1.23 -5.88
N ASN A 149 13.67 1.85 -6.03
CA ASN A 149 13.52 3.01 -6.88
C ASN A 149 14.33 4.21 -6.34
N MET A 150 14.46 4.35 -5.01
CA MET A 150 15.25 5.43 -4.38
C MET A 150 16.73 5.25 -4.71
N TRP A 151 17.21 4.01 -4.60
CA TRP A 151 18.57 3.66 -4.99
C TRP A 151 18.85 3.95 -6.48
N ARG A 152 17.87 3.68 -7.36
CA ARG A 152 17.97 4.03 -8.80
C ARG A 152 18.17 5.53 -9.01
N TRP A 153 17.43 6.38 -8.31
CA TRP A 153 17.56 7.84 -8.42
C TRP A 153 18.91 8.34 -7.90
N ILE A 154 19.40 7.81 -6.77
CA ILE A 154 20.73 8.12 -6.25
C ILE A 154 21.81 7.78 -7.29
N ARG A 155 21.69 6.63 -7.97
CA ARG A 155 22.62 6.26 -9.05
C ARG A 155 22.55 7.18 -10.26
N LEU A 156 21.36 7.67 -10.64
CA LEU A 156 21.19 8.58 -11.78
C LEU A 156 21.88 9.93 -11.53
N VAL A 157 21.70 10.52 -10.34
CA VAL A 157 22.26 11.83 -10.00
C VAL A 157 23.79 11.80 -9.81
N ARG A 158 24.35 10.63 -9.49
CA ARG A 158 25.81 10.43 -9.35
C ARG A 158 26.54 10.20 -10.68
N ARG A 159 25.82 10.10 -11.80
CA ARG A 159 26.40 10.01 -13.15
C ARG A 159 26.45 11.39 -13.79
#